data_AF-D4DPS5-F1
#
_entry.id   AF-D4DPS5-F1
#
_cell.length_a   1.000
_cell.length_b   1.000
_cell.length_c   1.000
_cell.angle_alpha   90.00
_cell.angle_beta   90.00
_cell.angle_gamma   90.00
#
_symmetry.space_group_name_H-M   'P 1'
#
loop_
_entity.id
_entity.type
_entity.pdbx_description
1 polymer ?
#
loop_
_entity_poly.entity_id
_entity_poly.type
_entity_poly.pdbx_seq_one_letter_code
_entity_poly.pdbx_strand_id
1 'polypeptide(L)'
;MLNAGFNVQGNGVAKDFVTHGDTINFVNGQGTVANVTSTNGVTEVKFDTPLSYADATGNNTTTPSNAVNLVGSDPSKPVTLGNVAEGVKDTDAVNVAQLNAAKTKVQAADNSPVTVTGTGSSTDPYKVGVNTVTLTAPATGTDAGKVTVPTGADAGKLATAGDIANAINNSGFKATAGGNTTGATPTQELIKAGDTLTLKAGNGLTVEQSGSTFTYALNAQQITQNAQTPVVYTKADGSKVYKHTDGNFYDQPNGAGTQVAAGDVIASMNAGDNTTSTPTTLANVKGNLADAATETANPANNSRSDFAGKGNNAATVNDVLNAGFNVQGNGVAKDFVTHGDTINFVNGQGTVANVTSTNGVTEVKFDTPLSYADATGNNTTTPSNAVNLVGSDPSKPVTLGNVAEGVKDTDAVNVAQLNAAKTKVQ
;
A
#
# COMPACT_ATOMS: atom_id res chain seq x y z
N MET A 1 11.90 77.22 132.82
CA MET A 1 11.02 77.15 131.63
C MET A 1 10.79 75.67 131.35
N LEU A 2 9.54 75.19 131.35
CA LEU A 2 9.26 73.82 130.88
C LEU A 2 9.53 73.79 129.37
N ASN A 3 10.34 72.83 128.91
CA ASN A 3 10.54 72.61 127.47
C ASN A 3 9.20 72.15 126.86
N ALA A 4 8.47 73.07 126.22
CA ALA A 4 7.27 72.74 125.45
C ALA A 4 7.68 72.08 124.13
N GLY A 5 7.06 70.94 123.83
CA GLY A 5 7.37 70.10 122.67
C GLY A 5 6.41 68.91 122.59
N PHE A 6 6.60 68.04 121.61
CA PHE A 6 5.81 66.81 121.45
C PHE A 6 6.70 65.60 121.15
N ASN A 7 6.24 64.43 121.59
CA ASN A 7 6.94 63.16 121.30
C ASN A 7 6.61 62.68 119.90
N VAL A 8 7.63 62.28 119.13
CA VAL A 8 7.46 61.52 117.90
C VAL A 8 7.65 60.05 118.21
N GLN A 9 6.67 59.24 117.85
CA GLN A 9 6.71 57.78 118.01
C GLN A 9 6.78 57.09 116.66
N GLY A 10 7.63 56.07 116.55
CA GLY A 10 7.68 55.16 115.41
C GLY A 10 7.20 53.78 115.87
N ASN A 11 6.08 53.31 115.30
CA ASN A 11 5.44 52.02 115.65
C ASN A 11 5.17 51.87 117.16
N GLY A 12 4.64 52.92 117.79
CA GLY A 12 4.26 52.92 119.21
C GLY A 12 5.42 53.09 120.20
N VAL A 13 6.66 53.29 119.71
CA VAL A 13 7.84 53.53 120.55
C VAL A 13 8.30 54.97 120.38
N ALA A 14 8.51 55.70 121.48
CA ALA A 14 9.09 57.04 121.44
C ALA A 14 10.47 56.99 120.78
N LYS A 15 10.63 57.76 119.70
CA LYS A 15 11.89 57.84 118.95
C LYS A 15 12.61 59.15 119.20
N ASP A 16 11.87 60.24 119.43
CA ASP A 16 12.44 61.54 119.69
C ASP A 16 11.45 62.47 120.43
N PHE A 17 11.95 63.52 121.08
CA PHE A 17 11.15 64.60 121.65
C PHE A 17 11.47 65.90 120.94
N VAL A 18 10.51 66.39 120.15
CA VAL A 18 10.67 67.54 119.26
C VAL A 18 10.31 68.81 120.03
N THR A 19 11.26 69.71 120.17
CA THR A 19 11.15 70.99 120.88
C THR A 19 10.85 72.15 119.93
N HIS A 20 10.56 73.32 120.48
CA HIS A 20 10.17 74.49 119.70
C HIS A 20 11.32 74.99 118.81
N GLY A 21 11.12 74.96 117.48
CA GLY A 21 12.12 75.32 116.47
C GLY A 21 12.77 74.13 115.75
N ASP A 22 12.55 72.90 116.25
CA ASP A 22 13.05 71.69 115.58
C ASP A 22 12.32 71.43 114.26
N THR A 23 13.02 70.80 113.31
CA THR A 23 12.47 70.43 111.99
C THR A 23 12.27 68.93 111.92
N ILE A 24 11.06 68.50 111.56
CA ILE A 24 10.80 67.09 111.21
C ILE A 24 10.93 66.96 109.70
N ASN A 25 11.89 66.15 109.25
CA ASN A 25 12.03 65.83 107.85
C ASN A 25 11.35 64.49 107.53
N PHE A 26 10.31 64.53 106.69
CA PHE A 26 9.70 63.33 106.15
C PHE A 26 10.46 62.91 104.91
N VAL A 27 11.28 61.87 105.04
CA VAL A 27 12.11 61.36 103.95
C VAL A 27 11.37 60.30 103.13
N ASN A 28 11.70 60.20 101.85
CA ASN A 28 11.19 59.11 101.00
C ASN A 28 11.64 57.75 101.53
N GLY A 29 10.70 56.80 101.58
CA GLY A 29 10.99 55.40 101.88
C GLY A 29 11.30 54.62 100.61
N GLN A 30 11.76 53.38 100.74
CA GLN A 30 11.94 52.50 99.59
C GLN A 30 10.56 52.14 99.01
N GLY A 31 10.23 52.68 97.84
CA GLY A 31 8.92 52.52 97.23
C GLY A 31 7.82 53.35 97.91
N THR A 32 8.14 54.43 98.61
CA THR A 32 7.15 55.45 99.00
C THR A 32 7.71 56.86 98.85
N VAL A 33 6.89 57.78 98.36
CA VAL A 33 7.21 59.21 98.36
C VAL A 33 6.44 59.87 99.49
N ALA A 34 7.14 60.59 100.37
CA ALA A 34 6.53 61.39 101.41
C ALA A 34 6.13 62.74 100.81
N ASN A 35 4.84 62.93 100.55
CA ASN A 35 4.31 64.16 100.02
C ASN A 35 3.70 64.97 101.17
N VAL A 36 4.37 66.07 101.52
CA VAL A 36 3.95 66.97 102.61
C VAL A 36 3.45 68.27 102.00
N THR A 37 2.16 68.53 102.15
CA THR A 37 1.54 69.78 101.69
C THR A 37 0.93 70.50 102.90
N SER A 38 1.05 71.81 102.93
CA SER A 38 0.45 72.63 104.00
C SER A 38 -0.46 73.66 103.36
N THR A 39 -1.76 73.54 103.62
CA THR A 39 -2.77 74.46 103.10
C THR A 39 -3.59 74.98 104.28
N ASN A 40 -3.69 76.31 104.41
CA ASN A 40 -4.47 77.00 105.44
C ASN A 40 -4.18 76.55 106.88
N GLY A 41 -2.91 76.25 107.19
CA GLY A 41 -2.50 75.86 108.55
C GLY A 41 -2.74 74.39 108.89
N VAL A 42 -3.27 73.57 107.98
CA VAL A 42 -3.32 72.12 108.11
C VAL A 42 -2.21 71.50 107.26
N THR A 43 -1.33 70.74 107.90
CA THR A 43 -0.30 69.95 107.23
C THR A 43 -0.83 68.55 106.99
N GLU A 44 -0.92 68.14 105.73
CA GLU A 44 -1.24 66.79 105.33
C GLU A 44 0.07 66.08 104.94
N VAL A 45 0.29 64.90 105.51
CA VAL A 45 1.42 64.04 105.19
C VAL A 45 0.86 62.79 104.54
N LYS A 46 1.09 62.64 103.23
CA LYS A 46 0.66 61.48 102.46
C LYS A 46 1.86 60.62 102.10
N PHE A 47 1.75 59.32 102.33
CA PHE A 47 2.74 58.34 101.86
C PHE A 47 2.16 57.62 100.66
N ASP A 48 2.60 58.00 99.46
CA ASP A 48 2.17 57.34 98.22
C ASP A 48 3.10 56.17 97.90
N THR A 49 2.53 54.99 97.65
CA THR A 49 3.25 53.87 97.02
C THR A 49 3.21 54.03 95.50
N PRO A 50 4.29 53.70 94.75
CA PRO A 50 4.27 53.69 93.30
C PRO A 50 3.38 52.58 92.74
N LEU A 51 2.95 51.64 93.59
CA LEU A 51 1.93 50.65 93.27
C LEU A 51 0.59 51.14 93.83
N SER A 52 -0.26 51.63 92.94
CA SER A 52 -1.68 51.93 93.17
C SER A 52 -2.52 51.05 92.24
N TYR A 53 -3.76 50.73 92.63
CA TYR A 53 -4.70 50.18 91.66
C TYR A 53 -5.04 51.31 90.67
N ALA A 54 -4.97 51.06 89.37
CA ALA A 54 -5.38 52.00 88.34
C ALA A 54 -6.59 51.45 87.58
N ASP A 55 -7.56 52.30 87.24
CA ASP A 55 -8.70 51.94 86.40
C ASP A 55 -8.28 51.75 84.93
N ALA A 56 -9.24 51.38 84.07
CA ALA A 56 -8.99 51.15 82.63
C ALA A 56 -8.52 52.41 81.88
N THR A 57 -8.65 53.59 82.47
CA THR A 57 -8.19 54.87 81.92
C THR A 57 -6.85 55.34 82.50
N GLY A 58 -6.23 54.53 83.37
CA GLY A 58 -4.94 54.82 83.99
C GLY A 58 -5.01 55.70 85.26
N ASN A 59 -6.21 55.97 85.78
CA ASN A 59 -6.40 56.79 86.99
C ASN A 59 -6.38 55.92 88.26
N ASN A 60 -5.88 56.45 89.38
CA ASN A 60 -5.85 55.73 90.66
C ASN A 60 -7.27 55.38 91.16
N THR A 61 -7.45 54.14 91.63
CA THR A 61 -8.69 53.59 92.19
C THR A 61 -8.41 52.80 93.48
N THR A 62 -9.45 52.53 94.26
CA THR A 62 -9.40 51.75 95.51
C THR A 62 -10.07 50.38 95.39
N THR A 63 -10.63 50.05 94.22
CA THR A 63 -11.32 48.78 93.97
C THR A 63 -10.32 47.70 93.54
N PRO A 64 -10.20 46.57 94.26
CA PRO A 64 -9.33 45.46 93.87
C PRO A 64 -9.69 44.91 92.48
N SER A 65 -8.67 44.56 91.69
CA SER A 65 -8.82 44.02 90.34
C SER A 65 -7.83 42.88 90.10
N ASN A 66 -8.22 41.89 89.29
CA ASN A 66 -7.32 40.84 88.78
C ASN A 66 -6.46 41.32 87.60
N ALA A 67 -6.54 42.61 87.24
CA ALA A 67 -5.75 43.23 86.19
C ALA A 67 -4.67 44.13 86.79
N VAL A 68 -3.45 44.01 86.29
CA VAL A 68 -2.35 44.94 86.55
C VAL A 68 -2.26 45.89 85.37
N ASN A 69 -2.48 47.18 85.60
CA ASN A 69 -2.29 48.23 84.59
C ASN A 69 -0.94 48.92 84.84
N LEU A 70 -0.01 48.87 83.88
CA LEU A 70 1.31 49.48 84.00
C LEU A 70 1.33 50.80 83.24
N VAL A 71 1.53 51.91 83.95
CA VAL A 71 1.64 53.25 83.38
C VAL A 71 3.08 53.76 83.48
N GLY A 72 3.63 54.21 82.35
CA GLY A 72 4.93 54.88 82.29
C GLY A 72 4.80 56.38 82.57
N SER A 73 5.90 57.12 82.39
CA SER A 73 5.90 58.59 82.50
C SER A 73 5.02 59.29 81.46
N ASP A 74 4.71 58.62 80.35
CA ASP A 74 3.77 59.03 79.33
C ASP A 74 2.58 58.05 79.34
N PRO A 75 1.43 58.43 79.94
CA PRO A 75 0.27 57.55 80.06
C PRO A 75 -0.36 57.13 78.73
N SER A 76 0.00 57.81 77.62
CA SER A 76 -0.53 57.50 76.29
C SER A 76 0.25 56.40 75.55
N LYS A 77 1.37 55.95 76.11
CA LYS A 77 2.24 54.96 75.49
C LYS A 77 2.26 53.64 76.29
N PRO A 78 2.21 52.49 75.60
CA PRO A 78 2.41 51.20 76.26
C PRO A 78 3.79 51.08 76.91
N VAL A 79 3.87 50.31 78.00
CA VAL A 79 5.13 49.96 78.67
C VAL A 79 5.70 48.68 78.05
N THR A 80 7.00 48.66 77.77
CA THR A 80 7.69 47.43 77.37
C THR A 80 8.13 46.65 78.62
N LEU A 81 7.98 45.33 78.59
CA LEU A 81 8.46 44.44 79.66
C LEU A 81 9.85 43.91 79.27
N GLY A 82 10.89 44.39 79.95
CA GLY A 82 12.27 43.95 79.75
C GLY A 82 12.61 42.67 80.53
N ASN A 83 13.70 42.00 80.13
CA ASN A 83 14.23 40.80 80.80
C ASN A 83 13.23 39.64 80.95
N VAL A 84 12.33 39.47 79.98
CA VAL A 84 11.40 38.34 79.93
C VAL A 84 12.12 37.13 79.35
N ALA A 85 12.37 36.12 80.19
CA ALA A 85 12.91 34.83 79.77
C ALA A 85 11.98 34.12 78.78
N GLU A 86 12.49 33.13 78.05
CA GLU A 86 11.66 32.31 77.17
C GLU A 86 10.62 31.53 78.00
N GLY A 87 9.35 31.64 77.62
CA GLY A 87 8.29 30.86 78.23
C GLY A 87 8.42 29.38 77.87
N VAL A 88 8.28 28.49 78.84
CA VAL A 88 8.41 27.03 78.65
C VAL A 88 7.08 26.32 78.88
N LYS A 89 6.26 26.82 79.81
CA LYS A 89 4.91 26.30 80.09
C LYS A 89 3.87 27.05 79.26
N ASP A 90 2.72 26.43 79.03
CA ASP A 90 1.59 27.01 78.28
C ASP A 90 1.08 28.34 78.85
N THR A 91 1.32 28.61 80.15
CA THR A 91 0.91 29.84 80.84
C THR A 91 2.01 30.88 80.99
N ASP A 92 3.23 30.60 80.51
CA ASP A 92 4.33 31.57 80.57
C ASP A 92 4.16 32.64 79.49
N ALA A 93 4.68 33.84 79.74
CA ALA A 93 4.72 34.89 78.73
C ALA A 93 5.70 34.51 77.60
N VAL A 94 5.33 34.85 76.36
CA VAL A 94 6.17 34.64 75.17
C VAL A 94 6.99 35.91 74.90
N ASN A 95 8.31 35.77 74.79
CA ASN A 95 9.15 36.90 74.39
C ASN A 95 9.22 37.06 72.86
N VAL A 96 9.73 38.20 72.39
CA VAL A 96 9.79 38.51 70.94
C VAL A 96 10.71 37.55 70.17
N ALA A 97 11.72 36.98 70.82
CA ALA A 97 12.62 36.01 70.18
C ALA A 97 11.88 34.71 69.84
N GLN A 98 11.08 34.17 70.76
CA GLN A 98 10.23 33.01 70.53
C GLN A 98 9.21 33.27 69.42
N LEU A 99 8.58 34.46 69.40
CA LEU A 99 7.65 34.84 68.34
C LEU A 99 8.31 34.92 66.96
N ASN A 100 9.55 35.45 66.88
CA ASN A 100 10.30 35.50 65.64
C ASN A 100 10.77 34.12 65.16
N ALA A 101 11.14 33.23 66.08
CA ALA A 101 11.53 31.86 65.78
C ALA A 101 10.36 31.01 65.29
N ALA A 102 9.14 31.28 65.79
CA ALA A 102 7.92 30.57 65.41
C ALA A 102 7.36 30.93 64.02
N LYS A 103 7.98 31.85 63.28
CA LYS A 103 7.53 32.23 61.93
C LYS A 103 7.63 31.06 60.96
N THR A 104 6.50 30.71 60.33
CA THR A 104 6.44 29.72 59.26
C THR A 104 7.27 30.17 58.06
N LYS A 105 7.99 29.22 57.43
CA LYS A 105 8.72 29.45 56.18
C LYS A 105 8.14 28.56 55.08
N VAL A 106 8.02 29.11 53.88
CA VAL A 106 7.63 28.37 52.68
C VAL A 106 8.75 28.54 51.66
N GLN A 107 9.26 27.43 51.12
CA GLN A 107 10.32 27.43 50.12
C GLN A 107 9.98 26.43 49.02
N ALA A 108 10.28 26.81 47.77
CA ALA A 108 10.32 25.84 46.69
C ALA A 108 11.59 24.99 46.81
N ALA A 109 11.52 23.73 46.40
CA ALA A 109 12.72 22.92 46.22
C ALA A 109 13.55 23.46 45.04
N ASP A 110 14.86 23.22 45.06
CA ASP A 110 15.73 23.58 43.95
C ASP A 110 15.25 22.89 42.65
N ASN A 111 15.30 23.63 41.53
CA ASN A 111 14.78 23.20 40.22
C ASN A 111 13.30 22.81 40.20
N SER A 112 12.49 23.27 41.17
CA SER A 112 11.05 23.05 41.16
C SER A 112 10.33 23.95 40.14
N PRO A 113 9.26 23.46 39.47
CA PRO A 113 8.37 24.33 38.70
C PRO A 113 7.57 25.29 39.59
N VAL A 114 7.57 25.08 40.91
CA VAL A 114 6.87 25.93 41.87
C VAL A 114 7.72 27.16 42.18
N THR A 115 7.10 28.34 42.18
CA THR A 115 7.70 29.58 42.66
C THR A 115 7.07 30.00 43.97
N VAL A 116 7.89 30.48 44.91
CA VAL A 116 7.42 31.07 46.16
C VAL A 116 7.99 32.47 46.26
N THR A 117 7.12 33.46 46.43
CA THR A 117 7.48 34.86 46.63
C THR A 117 6.75 35.42 47.86
N GLY A 118 7.15 36.60 48.31
CA GLY A 118 6.61 37.25 49.50
C GLY A 118 7.28 36.80 50.81
N THR A 119 7.10 37.60 51.85
CA THR A 119 7.77 37.46 53.16
C THR A 119 6.92 36.73 54.21
N GLY A 120 5.65 36.46 53.92
CA GLY A 120 4.72 35.84 54.85
C GLY A 120 4.12 36.82 55.86
N SER A 121 4.25 38.13 55.62
CA SER A 121 3.64 39.16 56.47
C SER A 121 2.22 39.48 56.01
N SER A 122 1.46 40.21 56.84
CA SER A 122 0.10 40.64 56.47
C SER A 122 0.08 41.54 55.23
N THR A 123 1.12 42.33 54.99
CA THR A 123 1.23 43.24 53.84
C THR A 123 1.90 42.58 52.63
N ASP A 124 2.58 41.45 52.84
CA ASP A 124 3.27 40.69 51.80
C ASP A 124 3.21 39.18 52.11
N PRO A 125 2.05 38.55 51.91
CA PRO A 125 1.84 37.13 52.20
C PRO A 125 2.59 36.25 51.20
N TYR A 126 2.85 34.99 51.58
CA TYR A 126 3.44 34.01 50.66
C TYR A 126 2.54 33.81 49.43
N LYS A 127 3.11 33.96 48.24
CA LYS A 127 2.48 33.68 46.96
C LYS A 127 3.15 32.47 46.34
N VAL A 128 2.38 31.41 46.14
CA VAL A 128 2.84 30.17 45.53
C VAL A 128 2.29 30.09 44.11
N GLY A 129 3.17 29.99 43.13
CA GLY A 129 2.83 29.85 41.72
C GLY A 129 3.40 28.57 41.12
N VAL A 130 2.90 28.18 39.95
CA VAL A 130 3.47 27.12 39.13
C VAL A 130 3.86 27.69 37.78
N ASN A 131 5.10 27.42 37.37
CA ASN A 131 5.60 27.81 36.07
C ASN A 131 5.19 26.76 35.04
N THR A 132 4.48 27.21 34.00
CA THR A 132 4.01 26.34 32.92
C THR A 132 4.72 26.59 31.60
N VAL A 133 4.68 25.61 30.72
CA VAL A 133 5.17 25.69 29.34
C VAL A 133 4.14 25.09 28.40
N THR A 134 3.95 25.74 27.25
CA THR A 134 3.12 25.21 26.16
C THR A 134 3.92 24.23 25.32
N LEU A 135 3.33 23.05 25.09
CA LEU A 135 3.87 22.06 24.18
C LEU A 135 3.40 22.34 22.76
N THR A 136 4.29 22.21 21.78
CA THR A 136 3.99 22.51 20.38
C THR A 136 4.36 21.33 19.48
N ALA A 137 3.50 21.02 18.52
CA ALA A 137 3.80 20.13 17.40
C ALA A 137 3.63 20.95 16.11
N PRO A 138 4.72 21.30 15.40
CA PRO A 138 4.63 22.11 14.18
C PRO A 138 3.74 21.44 13.13
N ALA A 139 2.95 22.22 12.40
CA ALA A 139 2.14 21.69 11.29
C ALA A 139 2.94 21.49 9.99
N THR A 140 4.09 22.13 9.86
CA THR A 140 4.91 22.16 8.63
C THR A 140 6.40 22.03 8.95
N GLY A 141 7.21 21.80 7.91
CA GLY A 141 8.67 21.67 8.04
C GLY A 141 9.17 20.25 8.33
N THR A 142 10.46 20.15 8.65
CA THR A 142 11.14 18.88 8.93
C THR A 142 10.60 18.19 10.18
N ASP A 143 10.26 18.96 11.20
CA ASP A 143 9.70 18.49 12.47
C ASP A 143 8.15 18.51 12.50
N ALA A 144 7.49 18.63 11.35
CA ALA A 144 6.03 18.57 11.29
C ALA A 144 5.49 17.30 11.97
N GLY A 145 4.54 17.47 12.90
CA GLY A 145 3.93 16.39 13.69
C GLY A 145 4.73 15.93 14.91
N LYS A 146 5.96 16.40 15.10
CA LYS A 146 6.79 16.05 16.26
C LYS A 146 6.58 17.05 17.39
N VAL A 147 6.31 16.56 18.60
CA VAL A 147 6.24 17.44 19.78
C VAL A 147 7.63 17.97 20.12
N THR A 148 7.75 19.28 20.20
CA THR A 148 9.00 19.98 20.56
C THR A 148 9.28 19.77 22.03
N VAL A 149 10.47 19.27 22.35
CA VAL A 149 10.93 19.12 23.73
C VAL A 149 11.30 20.50 24.29
N PRO A 150 10.68 20.96 25.40
CA PRO A 150 11.11 22.20 26.06
C PRO A 150 12.58 22.15 26.49
N THR A 151 13.30 23.26 26.33
CA THR A 151 14.74 23.35 26.64
C THR A 151 15.05 24.59 27.47
N GLY A 152 16.27 24.69 28.01
CA GLY A 152 16.71 25.84 28.79
C GLY A 152 15.82 26.09 30.02
N ALA A 153 15.37 27.33 30.20
CA ALA A 153 14.52 27.74 31.33
C ALA A 153 13.15 27.03 31.36
N ASP A 154 12.72 26.44 30.24
CA ASP A 154 11.44 25.75 30.13
C ASP A 154 11.52 24.24 30.43
N ALA A 155 12.72 23.65 30.45
CA ALA A 155 12.91 22.20 30.62
C ALA A 155 12.37 21.65 31.95
N GLY A 156 12.33 22.49 33.00
CA GLY A 156 11.79 22.14 34.32
C GLY A 156 10.34 22.57 34.57
N LYS A 157 9.67 23.18 33.59
CA LYS A 157 8.29 23.68 33.74
C LYS A 157 7.26 22.58 33.49
N LEU A 158 6.05 22.78 34.00
CA LEU A 158 4.93 21.84 33.81
C LEU A 158 4.09 22.20 32.58
N ALA A 159 3.57 21.20 31.87
CA ALA A 159 2.53 21.42 30.86
C ALA A 159 1.13 21.35 31.50
N THR A 160 0.19 22.17 31.04
CA THR A 160 -1.21 22.03 31.48
C THR A 160 -1.90 20.87 30.76
N ALA A 161 -3.06 20.43 31.27
CA ALA A 161 -3.88 19.43 30.59
C ALA A 161 -4.28 19.88 29.16
N GLY A 162 -4.52 21.18 28.97
CA GLY A 162 -4.80 21.76 27.66
C GLY A 162 -3.60 21.70 26.72
N ASP A 163 -2.39 22.01 27.22
CA ASP A 163 -1.15 21.90 26.43
C ASP A 163 -0.88 20.46 25.98
N ILE A 164 -1.10 19.49 26.86
CA ILE A 164 -0.92 18.06 26.56
C ILE A 164 -1.92 17.61 25.50
N ALA A 165 -3.21 17.91 25.67
CA ALA A 165 -4.23 17.54 24.70
C ALA A 165 -3.97 18.19 23.33
N ASN A 166 -3.59 19.48 23.32
CA ASN A 166 -3.24 20.19 22.09
C ASN A 166 -2.01 19.57 21.40
N ALA A 167 -0.97 19.22 22.15
CA ALA A 167 0.22 18.58 21.59
C ALA A 167 -0.10 17.20 21.01
N ILE A 168 -0.88 16.38 21.71
CA ILE A 168 -1.31 15.06 21.22
C ILE A 168 -2.13 15.21 19.93
N ASN A 169 -3.17 16.05 19.93
CA ASN A 169 -4.06 16.23 18.79
C ASN A 169 -3.37 16.84 17.56
N ASN A 170 -2.27 17.58 17.76
CA ASN A 170 -1.47 18.15 16.66
C ASN A 170 -0.24 17.29 16.30
N SER A 171 0.12 16.32 17.13
CA SER A 171 1.19 15.38 16.82
C SER A 171 0.74 14.34 15.81
N GLY A 172 1.71 13.76 15.09
CA GLY A 172 1.43 12.80 14.04
C GLY A 172 2.68 12.26 13.36
N PHE A 173 2.49 11.47 12.32
CA PHE A 173 3.55 10.97 11.46
C PHE A 173 3.31 11.37 10.00
N LYS A 174 4.38 11.47 9.23
CA LYS A 174 4.31 11.78 7.79
C LYS A 174 4.18 10.49 6.98
N ALA A 175 3.14 10.41 6.16
CA ALA A 175 2.93 9.32 5.21
C ALA A 175 3.19 9.83 3.78
N THR A 176 3.85 9.01 2.96
CA THR A 176 4.03 9.29 1.53
C THR A 176 4.21 7.98 0.77
N ALA A 177 3.87 7.96 -0.52
CA ALA A 177 4.10 6.81 -1.39
C ALA A 177 5.46 6.95 -2.08
N GLY A 178 6.18 5.83 -2.25
CA GLY A 178 7.43 5.76 -3.00
C GLY A 178 7.44 4.62 -4.03
N GLY A 179 8.41 4.61 -4.94
CA GLY A 179 8.55 3.59 -5.98
C GLY A 179 7.73 3.88 -7.24
N ASN A 180 7.07 2.86 -7.80
CA ASN A 180 6.26 2.97 -9.01
C ASN A 180 4.88 3.59 -8.68
N THR A 181 4.81 4.92 -8.68
CA THR A 181 3.57 5.67 -8.41
C THR A 181 2.93 6.17 -9.70
N THR A 182 1.60 6.22 -9.74
CA THR A 182 0.82 6.75 -10.87
C THR A 182 0.06 8.01 -10.44
N GLY A 183 -0.17 8.95 -11.35
CA GLY A 183 -0.90 10.19 -11.06
C GLY A 183 0.05 11.34 -10.66
N ALA A 184 -0.43 12.23 -9.79
CA ALA A 184 0.38 13.34 -9.29
C ALA A 184 1.55 12.84 -8.42
N THR A 185 2.68 13.55 -8.45
CA THR A 185 3.83 13.24 -7.59
C THR A 185 3.40 13.19 -6.12
N PRO A 186 3.65 12.09 -5.40
CA PRO A 186 3.30 11.99 -4.00
C PRO A 186 3.92 13.11 -3.17
N THR A 187 3.13 13.69 -2.28
CA THR A 187 3.60 14.62 -1.26
C THR A 187 3.57 13.93 0.11
N GLN A 188 4.34 14.47 1.07
CA GLN A 188 4.22 14.02 2.46
C GLN A 188 2.93 14.59 3.06
N GLU A 189 2.10 13.71 3.61
CA GLU A 189 0.89 14.06 4.33
C GLU A 189 1.09 13.83 5.83
N LEU A 190 0.75 14.81 6.68
CA LEU A 190 0.82 14.65 8.12
C LEU A 190 -0.48 14.02 8.64
N ILE A 191 -0.37 12.76 9.08
CA ILE A 191 -1.46 12.01 9.70
C ILE A 191 -1.42 12.24 11.21
N LYS A 192 -2.39 12.96 11.76
CA LYS A 192 -2.47 13.32 13.18
C LYS A 192 -3.16 12.26 14.02
N ALA A 193 -3.08 12.41 15.34
CA ALA A 193 -3.86 11.61 16.27
C ALA A 193 -5.37 11.73 15.97
N GLY A 194 -6.04 10.60 15.73
CA GLY A 194 -7.45 10.52 15.37
C GLY A 194 -7.73 10.50 13.86
N ASP A 195 -6.73 10.78 13.02
CA ASP A 195 -6.89 10.66 11.56
C ASP A 195 -6.94 9.19 11.12
N THR A 196 -7.62 8.93 10.00
CA THR A 196 -7.68 7.60 9.39
C THR A 196 -6.70 7.50 8.23
N LEU A 197 -5.66 6.66 8.36
CA LEU A 197 -4.82 6.25 7.22
C LEU A 197 -5.52 5.13 6.46
N THR A 198 -5.88 5.37 5.20
CA THR A 198 -6.48 4.35 4.33
C THR A 198 -5.43 3.78 3.38
N LEU A 199 -5.19 2.47 3.45
CA LEU A 199 -4.35 1.71 2.52
C LEU A 199 -5.26 1.01 1.50
N LYS A 200 -5.32 1.54 0.27
CA LYS A 200 -6.20 1.00 -0.78
C LYS A 200 -5.43 0.06 -1.70
N ALA A 201 -6.00 -1.13 -1.95
CA ALA A 201 -5.51 -2.03 -2.99
C ALA A 201 -6.20 -1.70 -4.33
N GLY A 202 -5.40 -1.52 -5.38
CA GLY A 202 -5.88 -1.37 -6.75
C GLY A 202 -6.22 -2.72 -7.41
N ASN A 203 -6.58 -2.70 -8.68
CA ASN A 203 -6.90 -3.93 -9.42
C ASN A 203 -5.74 -4.93 -9.42
N GLY A 204 -6.06 -6.19 -9.14
CA GLY A 204 -5.08 -7.30 -9.11
C GLY A 204 -4.28 -7.40 -7.80
N LEU A 205 -4.46 -6.47 -6.87
CA LEU A 205 -3.90 -6.53 -5.52
C LEU A 205 -5.03 -6.69 -4.50
N THR A 206 -4.81 -7.47 -3.45
CA THR A 206 -5.67 -7.49 -2.27
C THR A 206 -4.88 -6.99 -1.07
N VAL A 207 -5.59 -6.37 -0.13
CA VAL A 207 -5.06 -6.02 1.19
C VAL A 207 -5.99 -6.63 2.24
N GLU A 208 -5.45 -7.49 3.08
CA GLU A 208 -6.13 -8.01 4.27
C GLU A 208 -5.63 -7.22 5.48
N GLN A 209 -6.56 -6.76 6.32
CA GLN A 209 -6.24 -6.13 7.59
C GLN A 209 -6.71 -7.02 8.74
N SER A 210 -5.79 -7.41 9.61
CA SER A 210 -6.09 -8.06 10.88
C SER A 210 -5.42 -7.27 12.02
N GLY A 211 -6.23 -6.46 12.70
CA GLY A 211 -5.73 -5.49 13.69
C GLY A 211 -4.73 -4.52 13.07
N SER A 212 -3.48 -4.58 13.55
CA SER A 212 -2.35 -3.74 13.09
C SER A 212 -1.53 -4.37 11.96
N THR A 213 -1.90 -5.57 11.51
CA THR A 213 -1.19 -6.29 10.45
C THR A 213 -1.91 -6.09 9.12
N PHE A 214 -1.16 -5.69 8.09
CA PHE A 214 -1.65 -5.52 6.72
C PHE A 214 -0.90 -6.48 5.80
N THR A 215 -1.61 -7.42 5.21
CA THR A 215 -1.04 -8.40 4.26
C THR A 215 -1.45 -8.02 2.85
N TYR A 216 -0.46 -7.82 1.97
CA TYR A 216 -0.68 -7.56 0.56
C TYR A 216 -0.46 -8.83 -0.24
N ALA A 217 -1.41 -9.19 -1.10
CA ALA A 217 -1.27 -10.31 -2.02
C ALA A 217 -1.52 -9.87 -3.46
N LEU A 218 -0.61 -10.24 -4.36
CA LEU A 218 -0.78 -10.06 -5.79
C LEU A 218 -1.55 -11.25 -6.36
N ASN A 219 -2.68 -11.00 -7.01
CA ASN A 219 -3.37 -12.01 -7.79
C ASN A 219 -2.70 -12.17 -9.17
N ALA A 220 -1.50 -12.75 -9.18
CA ALA A 220 -0.68 -12.89 -10.39
C ALA A 220 -1.40 -13.65 -11.50
N GLN A 221 -2.26 -14.61 -11.15
CA GLN A 221 -3.00 -15.38 -12.13
C GLN A 221 -4.15 -14.61 -12.75
N GLN A 222 -4.85 -13.75 -12.00
CA GLN A 222 -5.85 -12.85 -12.60
C GLN A 222 -5.19 -11.92 -13.63
N ILE A 223 -3.99 -11.42 -13.38
CA ILE A 223 -3.25 -10.57 -14.33
C ILE A 223 -2.93 -11.36 -15.61
N THR A 224 -2.43 -12.60 -15.50
CA THR A 224 -2.09 -13.45 -16.66
C THR A 224 -3.32 -13.97 -17.40
N GLN A 225 -4.43 -14.26 -16.71
CA GLN A 225 -5.67 -14.73 -17.33
C GLN A 225 -6.51 -13.60 -17.94
N ASN A 226 -6.45 -12.38 -17.38
CA ASN A 226 -7.08 -11.20 -17.97
C ASN A 226 -6.31 -10.66 -19.18
N ALA A 227 -5.00 -10.91 -19.24
CA ALA A 227 -4.27 -10.81 -20.49
C ALA A 227 -4.80 -11.93 -21.40
N GLN A 228 -5.77 -11.62 -22.26
CA GLN A 228 -6.33 -12.56 -23.22
C GLN A 228 -5.19 -13.08 -24.12
N THR A 229 -4.64 -14.24 -23.76
CA THR A 229 -3.64 -14.92 -24.56
C THR A 229 -4.39 -15.74 -25.62
N PRO A 230 -4.02 -15.65 -26.91
CA PRO A 230 -4.68 -16.41 -27.98
C PRO A 230 -4.57 -17.91 -27.77
N VAL A 231 -3.53 -18.37 -27.08
CA VAL A 231 -3.30 -19.77 -26.72
C VAL A 231 -3.56 -19.95 -25.24
N VAL A 232 -4.44 -20.91 -24.92
CA VAL A 232 -4.76 -21.33 -23.56
C VAL A 232 -4.56 -22.83 -23.41
N TYR A 233 -4.50 -23.33 -22.18
CA TYR A 233 -4.45 -24.76 -21.91
C TYR A 233 -5.83 -25.31 -21.60
N THR A 234 -6.15 -26.48 -22.13
CA THR A 234 -7.45 -27.15 -21.97
C THR A 234 -7.30 -28.65 -21.75
N LYS A 235 -8.39 -29.32 -21.36
CA LYS A 235 -8.56 -30.78 -21.51
C LYS A 235 -9.15 -31.10 -22.88
N ALA A 236 -9.26 -32.40 -23.20
CA ALA A 236 -9.87 -32.88 -24.44
C ALA A 236 -11.33 -32.42 -24.66
N ASP A 237 -12.08 -32.13 -23.60
CA ASP A 237 -13.44 -31.60 -23.66
C ASP A 237 -13.51 -30.07 -23.88
N GLY A 238 -12.35 -29.41 -23.98
CA GLY A 238 -12.21 -27.97 -24.13
C GLY A 238 -12.25 -27.19 -22.81
N SER A 239 -12.47 -27.81 -21.65
CA SER A 239 -12.42 -27.10 -20.35
C SER A 239 -11.03 -26.53 -20.08
N LYS A 240 -10.95 -25.28 -19.60
CA LYS A 240 -9.67 -24.59 -19.34
C LYS A 240 -8.96 -25.18 -18.13
N VAL A 241 -7.64 -25.26 -18.21
CA VAL A 241 -6.75 -25.63 -17.09
C VAL A 241 -5.68 -24.57 -16.90
N TYR A 242 -5.16 -24.48 -15.68
CA TYR A 242 -4.33 -23.37 -15.24
C TYR A 242 -2.98 -23.90 -14.79
N LYS A 243 -1.91 -23.42 -15.43
CA LYS A 243 -0.55 -23.74 -15.02
C LYS A 243 -0.24 -22.99 -13.72
N HIS A 244 0.21 -23.72 -12.71
CA HIS A 244 0.59 -23.17 -11.42
C HIS A 244 2.13 -23.04 -11.30
N THR A 245 2.60 -22.34 -10.27
CA THR A 245 4.04 -22.03 -10.06
C THR A 245 4.88 -23.24 -9.71
N ASP A 246 4.25 -24.35 -9.28
CA ASP A 246 4.87 -25.66 -9.07
C ASP A 246 5.15 -26.40 -10.38
N GLY A 247 4.73 -25.85 -11.53
CA GLY A 247 4.89 -26.44 -12.85
C GLY A 247 3.76 -27.38 -13.28
N ASN A 248 2.81 -27.68 -12.39
CA ASN A 248 1.66 -28.54 -12.67
C ASN A 248 0.47 -27.75 -13.23
N PHE A 249 -0.53 -28.48 -13.75
CA PHE A 249 -1.78 -27.92 -14.23
C PHE A 249 -2.93 -28.31 -13.32
N TYR A 250 -3.89 -27.42 -13.13
CA TYR A 250 -5.06 -27.63 -12.30
C TYR A 250 -6.34 -27.18 -12.99
N ASP A 251 -7.48 -27.78 -12.63
CA ASP A 251 -8.79 -27.44 -13.22
C ASP A 251 -9.40 -26.14 -12.66
N GLN A 252 -8.80 -25.53 -11.64
CA GLN A 252 -9.13 -24.21 -11.15
C GLN A 252 -7.89 -23.30 -11.07
N PRO A 253 -8.07 -21.97 -11.10
CA PRO A 253 -6.98 -21.03 -10.89
C PRO A 253 -6.29 -21.21 -9.53
N ASN A 254 -5.09 -20.67 -9.39
CA ASN A 254 -4.31 -20.58 -8.15
C ASN A 254 -3.89 -21.94 -7.56
N GLY A 255 -3.75 -22.96 -8.41
CA GLY A 255 -3.40 -24.31 -7.95
C GLY A 255 -4.51 -24.96 -7.13
N ALA A 256 -5.72 -24.40 -7.17
CA ALA A 256 -6.89 -24.97 -6.55
C ALA A 256 -7.47 -26.08 -7.42
N GLY A 257 -8.35 -26.90 -6.84
CA GLY A 257 -9.00 -27.98 -7.55
C GLY A 257 -8.11 -29.19 -7.78
N THR A 258 -8.39 -29.96 -8.83
CA THR A 258 -7.71 -31.23 -9.12
C THR A 258 -6.54 -31.00 -10.06
N GLN A 259 -5.39 -31.60 -9.74
CA GLN A 259 -4.26 -31.64 -10.65
C GLN A 259 -4.63 -32.42 -11.93
N VAL A 260 -4.29 -31.87 -13.08
CA VAL A 260 -4.48 -32.46 -14.40
C VAL A 260 -3.15 -33.03 -14.88
N ALA A 261 -3.14 -34.29 -15.32
CA ALA A 261 -1.93 -34.93 -15.82
C ALA A 261 -1.46 -34.24 -17.11
N ALA A 262 -0.15 -34.07 -17.27
CA ALA A 262 0.42 -33.36 -18.42
C ALA A 262 0.01 -33.95 -19.78
N GLY A 263 -0.25 -35.26 -19.85
CA GLY A 263 -0.72 -35.93 -21.07
C GLY A 263 -2.15 -35.58 -21.49
N ASP A 264 -2.96 -35.04 -20.56
CA ASP A 264 -4.34 -34.61 -20.82
C ASP A 264 -4.44 -33.11 -21.16
N VAL A 265 -3.33 -32.39 -21.12
CA VAL A 265 -3.28 -30.94 -21.36
C VAL A 265 -3.02 -30.65 -22.83
N ILE A 266 -3.93 -29.89 -23.43
CA ILE A 266 -3.89 -29.48 -24.83
C ILE A 266 -3.66 -27.97 -24.90
N ALA A 267 -2.79 -27.51 -25.80
CA ALA A 267 -2.73 -26.10 -26.18
C ALA A 267 -3.86 -25.80 -27.18
N SER A 268 -4.82 -24.98 -26.81
CA SER A 268 -5.97 -24.62 -27.63
C SER A 268 -5.95 -23.14 -27.98
N MET A 269 -6.47 -22.82 -29.16
CA MET A 269 -6.78 -21.44 -29.52
C MET A 269 -8.06 -21.01 -28.79
N ASN A 270 -8.03 -19.84 -28.18
CA ASN A 270 -9.19 -19.21 -27.57
C ASN A 270 -9.93 -18.40 -28.63
N ALA A 271 -11.21 -18.66 -28.83
CA ALA A 271 -12.04 -17.94 -29.77
C ALA A 271 -12.36 -16.50 -29.28
N GLY A 272 -12.90 -15.67 -30.17
CA GLY A 272 -13.23 -14.27 -29.87
C GLY A 272 -14.33 -14.10 -28.81
N ASP A 273 -15.14 -15.15 -28.60
CA ASP A 273 -16.13 -15.24 -27.52
C ASP A 273 -15.55 -15.84 -26.22
N ASN A 274 -14.23 -16.01 -26.17
CA ASN A 274 -13.47 -16.59 -25.06
C ASN A 274 -13.81 -18.07 -24.77
N THR A 275 -14.35 -18.79 -25.75
CA THR A 275 -14.55 -20.24 -25.69
C THR A 275 -13.40 -21.01 -26.35
N THR A 276 -13.26 -22.27 -25.97
CA THR A 276 -12.22 -23.19 -26.44
C THR A 276 -12.81 -24.44 -27.10
N SER A 277 -14.13 -24.56 -27.07
CA SER A 277 -14.90 -25.64 -27.67
C SER A 277 -15.47 -25.28 -29.04
N THR A 278 -15.44 -24.01 -29.43
CA THR A 278 -15.85 -23.56 -30.76
C THR A 278 -14.61 -23.35 -31.63
N PRO A 279 -14.55 -23.96 -32.83
CA PRO A 279 -13.49 -23.65 -33.78
C PRO A 279 -13.48 -22.16 -34.13
N THR A 280 -12.29 -21.58 -34.26
CA THR A 280 -12.10 -20.18 -34.66
C THR A 280 -11.17 -20.08 -35.86
N THR A 281 -11.25 -18.97 -36.59
CA THR A 281 -10.38 -18.69 -37.73
C THR A 281 -9.04 -18.13 -37.25
N LEU A 282 -7.94 -18.79 -37.62
CA LEU A 282 -6.60 -18.24 -37.50
C LEU A 282 -6.21 -17.55 -38.81
N ALA A 283 -6.31 -16.23 -38.84
CA ALA A 283 -5.92 -15.41 -40.00
C ALA A 283 -4.43 -15.03 -39.93
N ASN A 284 -3.90 -14.51 -41.05
CA ASN A 284 -2.51 -14.05 -41.18
C ASN A 284 -1.46 -15.16 -40.94
N VAL A 285 -1.82 -16.41 -41.20
CA VAL A 285 -0.85 -17.52 -41.27
C VAL A 285 -0.04 -17.35 -42.56
N LYS A 286 1.29 -17.32 -42.44
CA LYS A 286 2.18 -17.21 -43.60
C LYS A 286 2.11 -18.50 -44.42
N GLY A 287 1.81 -18.38 -45.71
CA GLY A 287 1.87 -19.49 -46.67
C GLY A 287 3.29 -20.05 -46.81
N ASN A 288 3.36 -21.34 -47.11
CA ASN A 288 4.61 -22.07 -47.28
C ASN A 288 4.93 -22.28 -48.77
N LEU A 289 3.91 -22.47 -49.62
CA LEU A 289 4.04 -22.68 -51.05
C LEU A 289 4.02 -21.33 -51.80
N ALA A 290 4.85 -21.22 -52.84
CA ALA A 290 4.75 -20.20 -53.85
C ALA A 290 3.50 -20.42 -54.71
N ASP A 291 2.97 -19.32 -55.26
CA ASP A 291 1.88 -19.34 -56.22
C ASP A 291 2.25 -20.16 -57.46
N ALA A 292 1.34 -21.01 -57.89
CA ALA A 292 1.50 -21.95 -58.98
C ALA A 292 0.40 -21.81 -60.05
N ALA A 293 -0.50 -20.82 -59.94
CA ALA A 293 -1.72 -20.73 -60.75
C ALA A 293 -1.49 -20.62 -62.27
N THR A 294 -0.31 -20.20 -62.73
CA THR A 294 0.02 -20.05 -64.15
C THR A 294 1.31 -20.78 -64.55
N GLU A 295 1.81 -21.66 -63.69
CA GLU A 295 3.10 -22.31 -63.89
C GLU A 295 2.94 -23.60 -64.69
N THR A 296 3.89 -23.87 -65.58
CA THR A 296 3.91 -25.12 -66.38
C THR A 296 4.84 -26.18 -65.78
N ALA A 297 5.52 -25.83 -64.69
CA ALA A 297 6.37 -26.69 -63.89
C ALA A 297 6.27 -26.28 -62.41
N ASN A 298 6.63 -27.18 -61.51
CA ASN A 298 6.65 -26.90 -60.07
C ASN A 298 7.49 -25.62 -59.79
N PRO A 299 6.94 -24.62 -59.09
CA PRO A 299 7.66 -23.39 -58.76
C PRO A 299 9.00 -23.67 -58.07
N ALA A 300 9.99 -22.82 -58.32
CA ALA A 300 11.37 -23.01 -57.85
C ALA A 300 11.55 -23.13 -56.32
N ASN A 301 10.53 -22.74 -55.54
CA ASN A 301 10.51 -22.79 -54.08
C ASN A 301 9.50 -23.81 -53.51
N ASN A 302 8.95 -24.67 -54.37
CA ASN A 302 7.96 -25.69 -54.01
C ASN A 302 8.55 -27.11 -54.04
N SER A 303 9.88 -27.26 -53.94
CA SER A 303 10.51 -28.57 -53.84
C SER A 303 10.43 -29.11 -52.40
N ARG A 304 10.51 -30.43 -52.24
CA ARG A 304 10.62 -31.07 -50.92
C ARG A 304 11.80 -30.53 -50.10
N SER A 305 12.90 -30.18 -50.77
CA SER A 305 14.09 -29.59 -50.13
C SER A 305 13.79 -28.23 -49.49
N ASP A 306 12.91 -27.43 -50.10
CA ASP A 306 12.59 -26.07 -49.65
C ASP A 306 11.75 -26.08 -48.36
N PHE A 307 11.12 -27.23 -48.08
CA PHE A 307 10.33 -27.50 -46.87
C PHE A 307 11.11 -28.19 -45.76
N ALA A 308 12.44 -28.35 -45.88
CA ALA A 308 13.25 -28.85 -44.78
C ALA A 308 12.98 -28.04 -43.49
N GLY A 309 12.63 -28.73 -42.40
CA GLY A 309 12.28 -28.12 -41.11
C GLY A 309 10.89 -27.48 -41.02
N LYS A 310 10.08 -27.48 -42.09
CA LYS A 310 8.74 -26.88 -42.14
C LYS A 310 7.59 -27.89 -42.04
N GLY A 311 7.88 -29.17 -41.77
CA GLY A 311 6.87 -30.23 -41.75
C GLY A 311 5.77 -30.09 -40.69
N ASN A 312 5.99 -29.24 -39.67
CA ASN A 312 5.02 -28.94 -38.61
C ASN A 312 4.35 -27.57 -38.78
N ASN A 313 4.63 -26.85 -39.86
CA ASN A 313 3.96 -25.58 -40.14
C ASN A 313 2.49 -25.84 -40.50
N ALA A 314 1.62 -24.91 -40.14
CA ALA A 314 0.25 -24.93 -40.63
C ALA A 314 0.24 -24.65 -42.15
N ALA A 315 -0.52 -25.45 -42.89
CA ALA A 315 -0.83 -25.17 -44.30
C ALA A 315 -2.00 -24.18 -44.38
N THR A 316 -1.83 -23.13 -45.18
CA THR A 316 -2.89 -22.19 -45.50
C THR A 316 -3.80 -22.77 -46.59
N VAL A 317 -5.00 -22.21 -46.78
CA VAL A 317 -5.85 -22.57 -47.94
C VAL A 317 -5.11 -22.30 -49.26
N ASN A 318 -4.31 -21.23 -49.32
CA ASN A 318 -3.49 -20.93 -50.49
C ASN A 318 -2.42 -22.01 -50.73
N ASP A 319 -1.86 -22.60 -49.68
CA ASP A 319 -0.95 -23.75 -49.83
C ASP A 319 -1.68 -24.93 -50.48
N VAL A 320 -2.90 -25.24 -50.05
CA VAL A 320 -3.69 -26.33 -50.66
C VAL A 320 -3.99 -26.06 -52.14
N LEU A 321 -4.33 -24.81 -52.49
CA LEU A 321 -4.62 -24.42 -53.87
C LEU A 321 -3.39 -24.46 -54.78
N ASN A 322 -2.19 -24.25 -54.24
CA ASN A 322 -0.93 -24.26 -55.01
C ASN A 322 -0.15 -25.58 -54.91
N ALA A 323 -0.68 -26.55 -54.16
CA ALA A 323 -0.14 -27.90 -54.13
C ALA A 323 -0.56 -28.66 -55.40
N GLY A 324 0.38 -29.35 -56.04
CA GLY A 324 0.16 -29.96 -57.35
C GLY A 324 1.24 -30.94 -57.79
N PHE A 325 1.18 -31.34 -59.07
CA PHE A 325 2.16 -32.23 -59.70
C PHE A 325 2.46 -31.85 -61.15
N ASN A 326 3.66 -32.20 -61.63
CA ASN A 326 4.09 -31.96 -63.00
C ASN A 326 3.51 -33.02 -63.95
N VAL A 327 2.95 -32.58 -65.08
CA VAL A 327 2.66 -33.43 -66.25
C VAL A 327 3.75 -33.21 -67.29
N GLN A 328 4.39 -34.30 -67.74
CA GLN A 328 5.46 -34.24 -68.73
C GLN A 328 5.07 -34.97 -70.02
N GLY A 329 5.43 -34.38 -71.15
CA GLY A 329 5.40 -35.04 -72.47
C GLY A 329 6.82 -35.30 -72.93
N ASN A 330 7.19 -36.58 -73.11
CA ASN A 330 8.53 -37.01 -73.55
C ASN A 330 9.68 -36.42 -72.69
N GLY A 331 9.50 -36.38 -71.36
CA GLY A 331 10.50 -35.86 -70.42
C GLY A 331 10.55 -34.34 -70.28
N VAL A 332 9.67 -33.60 -70.96
CA VAL A 332 9.57 -32.13 -70.87
C VAL A 332 8.30 -31.76 -70.14
N ALA A 333 8.39 -30.88 -69.13
CA ALA A 333 7.21 -30.34 -68.44
C ALA A 333 6.27 -29.64 -69.42
N LYS A 334 4.99 -30.00 -69.36
CA LYS A 334 3.92 -29.44 -70.19
C LYS A 334 2.90 -28.70 -69.38
N ASP A 335 2.73 -29.07 -68.13
CA ASP A 335 1.76 -28.46 -67.22
C ASP A 335 2.13 -28.74 -65.75
N PHE A 336 1.68 -27.88 -64.84
CA PHE A 336 1.68 -28.13 -63.40
C PHE A 336 0.25 -28.10 -62.89
N VAL A 337 -0.28 -29.28 -62.58
CA VAL A 337 -1.68 -29.47 -62.23
C VAL A 337 -1.85 -29.27 -60.72
N THR A 338 -2.67 -28.29 -60.36
CA THR A 338 -3.00 -27.89 -58.99
C THR A 338 -4.44 -28.24 -58.62
N HIS A 339 -4.88 -27.89 -57.41
CA HIS A 339 -6.25 -28.15 -56.99
C HIS A 339 -7.26 -27.31 -57.78
N GLY A 340 -8.21 -27.98 -58.45
CA GLY A 340 -9.24 -27.34 -59.28
C GLY A 340 -8.96 -27.43 -60.78
N ASP A 341 -7.74 -27.80 -61.18
CA ASP A 341 -7.39 -28.02 -62.58
C ASP A 341 -8.03 -29.30 -63.14
N THR A 342 -8.24 -29.31 -64.46
CA THR A 342 -8.80 -30.45 -65.18
C THR A 342 -7.80 -31.00 -66.18
N ILE A 343 -7.48 -32.30 -66.05
CA ILE A 343 -6.73 -33.02 -67.08
C ILE A 343 -7.72 -33.63 -68.06
N ASN A 344 -7.66 -33.21 -69.32
CA ASN A 344 -8.50 -33.73 -70.38
C ASN A 344 -7.71 -34.71 -71.28
N PHE A 345 -8.10 -35.99 -71.27
CA PHE A 345 -7.57 -36.98 -72.19
C PHE A 345 -8.39 -36.96 -73.49
N VAL A 346 -7.77 -36.53 -74.58
CA VAL A 346 -8.42 -36.37 -75.89
C VAL A 346 -8.12 -37.52 -76.83
N ASN A 347 -9.04 -37.79 -77.77
CA ASN A 347 -8.80 -38.75 -78.84
C ASN A 347 -7.69 -38.26 -79.78
N GLY A 348 -6.83 -39.18 -80.20
CA GLY A 348 -5.81 -38.97 -81.21
C GLY A 348 -6.21 -39.51 -82.58
N GLN A 349 -5.39 -39.25 -83.60
CA GLN A 349 -5.57 -39.87 -84.91
C GLN A 349 -5.35 -41.38 -84.81
N GLY A 350 -6.41 -42.17 -84.97
CA GLY A 350 -6.35 -43.63 -84.81
C GLY A 350 -6.12 -44.06 -83.36
N THR A 351 -6.50 -43.26 -82.37
CA THR A 351 -6.50 -43.70 -80.96
C THR A 351 -7.67 -43.06 -80.20
N VAL A 352 -8.39 -43.85 -79.41
CA VAL A 352 -9.46 -43.37 -78.53
C VAL A 352 -8.98 -43.41 -77.09
N ALA A 353 -9.14 -42.31 -76.36
CA ALA A 353 -8.86 -42.24 -74.93
C ALA A 353 -10.13 -42.60 -74.15
N ASN A 354 -10.14 -43.80 -73.57
CA ASN A 354 -11.23 -44.32 -72.76
C ASN A 354 -10.91 -44.11 -71.28
N VAL A 355 -11.62 -43.19 -70.64
CA VAL A 355 -11.45 -42.88 -69.20
C VAL A 355 -12.65 -43.39 -68.43
N THR A 356 -12.44 -44.28 -67.47
CA THR A 356 -13.48 -44.76 -66.56
C THR A 356 -13.03 -44.62 -65.11
N SER A 357 -13.95 -44.41 -64.17
CA SER A 357 -13.61 -44.33 -62.75
C SER A 357 -14.55 -45.20 -61.94
N THR A 358 -13.98 -46.08 -61.12
CA THR A 358 -14.74 -47.00 -60.26
C THR A 358 -14.06 -47.06 -58.89
N ASN A 359 -14.81 -46.82 -57.80
CA ASN A 359 -14.33 -46.88 -56.42
C ASN A 359 -13.07 -46.06 -56.12
N GLY A 360 -12.95 -44.87 -56.70
CA GLY A 360 -11.79 -43.98 -56.49
C GLY A 360 -10.54 -44.35 -57.29
N VAL A 361 -10.62 -45.37 -58.16
CA VAL A 361 -9.57 -45.68 -59.14
C VAL A 361 -10.01 -45.19 -60.50
N THR A 362 -9.19 -44.36 -61.13
CA THR A 362 -9.38 -43.89 -62.51
C THR A 362 -8.53 -44.73 -63.45
N GLU A 363 -9.18 -45.41 -64.38
CA GLU A 363 -8.54 -46.14 -65.48
C GLU A 363 -8.54 -45.27 -66.74
N VAL A 364 -7.36 -45.11 -67.35
CA VAL A 364 -7.17 -44.43 -68.63
C VAL A 364 -6.61 -45.45 -69.62
N LYS A 365 -7.40 -45.81 -70.63
CA LYS A 365 -7.06 -46.78 -71.66
C LYS A 365 -6.97 -46.10 -73.03
N PHE A 366 -5.92 -46.40 -73.78
CA PHE A 366 -5.76 -45.92 -75.16
C PHE A 366 -5.97 -47.07 -76.12
N ASP A 367 -7.06 -47.02 -76.89
CA ASP A 367 -7.41 -48.05 -77.86
C ASP A 367 -7.05 -47.62 -79.29
N THR A 368 -6.37 -48.49 -80.04
CA THR A 368 -6.04 -48.27 -81.46
C THR A 368 -6.96 -49.13 -82.35
N PRO A 369 -7.37 -48.64 -83.53
CA PRO A 369 -8.14 -49.43 -84.49
C PRO A 369 -7.29 -50.48 -85.19
N LEU A 370 -5.95 -50.39 -85.07
CA LEU A 370 -4.99 -51.38 -85.57
C LEU A 370 -4.37 -52.10 -84.38
N SER A 371 -4.48 -53.42 -84.40
CA SER A 371 -3.77 -54.36 -83.53
C SER A 371 -3.05 -55.38 -84.40
N TYR A 372 -2.00 -56.04 -83.88
CA TYR A 372 -1.50 -57.23 -84.56
C TYR A 372 -2.56 -58.32 -84.43
N ALA A 373 -2.88 -58.98 -85.54
CA ALA A 373 -3.77 -60.13 -85.55
C ALA A 373 -2.98 -61.39 -85.95
N ASP A 374 -3.28 -62.51 -85.30
CA ASP A 374 -2.79 -63.81 -85.75
C ASP A 374 -3.45 -64.23 -87.08
N ALA A 375 -3.06 -65.38 -87.63
CA ALA A 375 -3.63 -65.91 -88.88
C ALA A 375 -5.14 -66.22 -88.79
N THR A 376 -5.70 -66.27 -87.58
CA THR A 376 -7.13 -66.52 -87.30
C THR A 376 -7.91 -65.25 -86.97
N GLY A 377 -7.25 -64.08 -86.96
CA GLY A 377 -7.87 -62.78 -86.74
C GLY A 377 -7.97 -62.35 -85.26
N ASN A 378 -7.34 -63.07 -84.33
CA ASN A 378 -7.32 -62.68 -82.92
C ASN A 378 -6.22 -61.67 -82.62
N ASN A 379 -6.48 -60.73 -81.71
CA ASN A 379 -5.47 -59.78 -81.22
C ASN A 379 -4.27 -60.53 -80.61
N THR A 380 -3.07 -60.19 -81.07
CA THR A 380 -1.79 -60.68 -80.55
C THR A 380 -0.87 -59.50 -80.23
N THR A 381 0.10 -59.72 -79.35
CA THR A 381 1.15 -58.75 -79.03
C THR A 381 2.48 -59.10 -79.74
N THR A 382 2.51 -60.14 -80.57
CA THR A 382 3.72 -60.60 -81.27
C THR A 382 3.84 -59.92 -82.65
N PRO A 383 4.95 -59.20 -82.92
CA PRO A 383 5.20 -58.62 -84.24
C PRO A 383 5.30 -59.68 -85.34
N SER A 384 4.85 -59.36 -86.56
CA SER A 384 4.87 -60.22 -87.74
C SER A 384 5.24 -59.41 -88.99
N ASN A 385 5.89 -60.04 -89.96
CA ASN A 385 6.15 -59.45 -91.29
C ASN A 385 4.94 -59.50 -92.23
N ALA A 386 3.83 -60.09 -91.78
CA ALA A 386 2.57 -60.12 -92.49
C ALA A 386 1.54 -59.21 -91.82
N VAL A 387 0.85 -58.40 -92.63
CA VAL A 387 -0.28 -57.57 -92.18
C VAL A 387 -1.57 -58.35 -92.43
N ASN A 388 -2.30 -58.67 -91.37
CA ASN A 388 -3.65 -59.21 -91.47
C ASN A 388 -4.66 -58.10 -91.14
N LEU A 389 -5.51 -57.74 -92.10
CA LEU A 389 -6.56 -56.73 -91.89
C LEU A 389 -7.87 -57.44 -91.55
N VAL A 390 -8.35 -57.20 -90.33
CA VAL A 390 -9.59 -57.78 -89.81
C VAL A 390 -10.61 -56.66 -89.61
N GLY A 391 -11.79 -56.79 -90.22
CA GLY A 391 -12.90 -55.86 -90.01
C GLY A 391 -13.69 -56.20 -88.74
N SER A 392 -14.79 -55.46 -88.49
CA SER A 392 -15.70 -55.77 -87.38
C SER A 392 -16.35 -57.17 -87.47
N ASP A 393 -16.41 -57.74 -88.69
CA ASP A 393 -16.78 -59.12 -88.96
C ASP A 393 -15.52 -59.88 -89.42
N PRO A 394 -14.91 -60.71 -88.55
CA PRO A 394 -13.67 -61.43 -88.87
C PRO A 394 -13.82 -62.43 -90.01
N SER A 395 -15.05 -62.77 -90.41
CA SER A 395 -15.31 -63.72 -91.50
C SER A 395 -15.32 -63.09 -92.90
N LYS A 396 -15.22 -61.76 -93.00
CA LYS A 396 -15.27 -61.03 -94.26
C LYS A 396 -13.92 -60.39 -94.62
N PRO A 397 -13.53 -60.39 -95.90
CA PRO A 397 -12.33 -59.69 -96.35
C PRO A 397 -12.50 -58.17 -96.20
N VAL A 398 -11.40 -57.47 -95.89
CA VAL A 398 -11.35 -56.01 -95.84
C VAL A 398 -11.02 -55.46 -97.23
N THR A 399 -11.70 -54.41 -97.67
CA THR A 399 -11.35 -53.68 -98.89
C THR A 399 -10.30 -52.61 -98.58
N LEU A 400 -9.28 -52.51 -99.44
CA LEU A 400 -8.34 -51.39 -99.42
C LEU A 400 -8.83 -50.33 -100.41
N GLY A 401 -9.29 -49.19 -99.89
CA GLY A 401 -9.68 -48.03 -100.68
C GLY A 401 -8.49 -47.14 -101.05
N ASN A 402 -8.66 -46.29 -102.07
CA ASN A 402 -7.67 -45.30 -102.50
C ASN A 402 -6.27 -45.88 -102.84
N VAL A 403 -6.24 -47.09 -103.42
CA VAL A 403 -5.01 -47.72 -103.92
C VAL A 403 -4.64 -47.08 -105.25
N ALA A 404 -3.51 -46.35 -105.27
CA ALA A 404 -2.94 -45.79 -106.50
C ALA A 404 -2.58 -46.88 -107.51
N GLU A 405 -2.44 -46.53 -108.78
CA GLU A 405 -1.99 -47.48 -109.79
C GLU A 405 -0.56 -47.94 -109.49
N GLY A 406 -0.35 -49.26 -109.39
CA GLY A 406 0.97 -49.85 -109.18
C GLY A 406 1.87 -49.65 -110.40
N VAL A 407 3.12 -49.25 -110.18
CA VAL A 407 4.09 -48.97 -111.25
C VAL A 407 5.24 -49.98 -111.23
N LYS A 408 5.64 -50.46 -110.05
CA LYS A 408 6.68 -51.49 -109.85
C LYS A 408 6.05 -52.88 -109.72
N ASP A 409 6.85 -53.91 -109.98
CA ASP A 409 6.43 -55.32 -109.87
C ASP A 409 5.98 -55.74 -108.46
N THR A 410 6.32 -54.95 -107.43
CA THR A 410 5.96 -55.20 -106.03
C THR A 410 4.79 -54.34 -105.54
N ASP A 411 4.27 -53.43 -106.37
CA ASP A 411 3.16 -52.57 -105.98
C ASP A 411 1.84 -53.35 -106.04
N ALA A 412 0.89 -52.98 -105.18
CA ALA A 412 -0.47 -53.52 -105.26
C ALA A 412 -1.16 -53.04 -106.55
N VAL A 413 -1.93 -53.93 -107.18
CA VAL A 413 -2.74 -53.61 -108.38
C VAL A 413 -4.14 -53.19 -107.95
N ASN A 414 -4.62 -52.06 -108.46
CA ASN A 414 -5.99 -51.61 -108.19
C ASN A 414 -7.01 -52.14 -109.22
N VAL A 415 -8.30 -51.96 -108.95
CA VAL A 415 -9.38 -52.44 -109.82
C VAL A 415 -9.39 -51.75 -111.19
N ALA A 416 -8.92 -50.50 -111.29
CA ALA A 416 -8.85 -49.78 -112.57
C ALA A 416 -7.81 -50.41 -113.52
N GLN A 417 -6.61 -50.70 -113.01
CA GLN A 417 -5.57 -51.42 -113.75
C GLN A 417 -6.04 -52.82 -114.17
N LEU A 418 -6.72 -53.55 -113.26
CA LEU A 418 -7.29 -54.85 -113.58
C LEU A 418 -8.37 -54.76 -114.68
N ASN A 419 -9.23 -53.74 -114.63
CA ASN A 419 -10.25 -53.53 -115.66
C ASN A 419 -9.66 -53.07 -117.00
N ALA A 420 -8.61 -52.24 -116.99
CA ALA A 420 -7.88 -51.85 -118.20
C ALA A 420 -7.18 -53.05 -118.86
N ALA A 421 -6.71 -54.02 -118.06
CA ALA A 421 -6.10 -55.26 -118.54
C ALA A 421 -7.12 -56.28 -119.08
N LYS A 422 -8.43 -56.12 -118.83
CA LYS A 422 -9.47 -56.96 -119.44
C LYS A 422 -9.63 -56.60 -120.91
N THR A 423 -8.86 -57.23 -121.79
CA THR A 423 -9.16 -57.24 -123.23
C THR A 423 -10.56 -57.82 -123.46
N LYS A 424 -11.42 -57.09 -124.20
CA LYS A 424 -12.61 -57.69 -124.82
C LYS A 424 -12.14 -58.71 -125.85
N VAL A 425 -12.12 -59.98 -125.48
CA VAL A 425 -12.09 -61.06 -126.46
C VAL A 425 -13.45 -60.99 -127.17
N GLN A 426 -13.45 -60.65 -128.46
CA GLN A 426 -14.64 -60.75 -129.31
C GLN A 426 -15.00 -62.22 -129.55
#